data_AF-A0A256YY99-F1
#
_entry.id   AF-A0A256YY99-F1
#
_cell.length_a   1.000
_cell.length_b   1.000
_cell.length_c   1.000
_cell.angle_alpha   90.00
_cell.angle_beta   90.00
_cell.angle_gamma   90.00
#
_symmetry.space_group_name_H-M   'P 1'
#
loop_
_entity.id
_entity.type
_entity.pdbx_description
1 polymer ?
#
loop_
_entity_poly.entity_id
_entity_poly.type
_entity_poly.pdbx_seq_one_letter_code
_entity_poly.pdbx_strand_id
1 'polypeptide(L)'
;MKKCMISKEGGMEGVPLQLIIVVVVGMAALGILIGWLTMAGDTDPTLKRIAAEPDTVKVSGDGRAASAADLQLFIYDSDGNEVDGVVVTISGAVDEKVVEKIDSGDTVSITAALPPGQDTGSIEIRAEKGGGMGSTTTTIIVMRD
;
A
#
# COMPACT_ATOMS: atom_id res chain seq x y z
N MET A 1 46.27 -58.25 46.87
CA MET A 1 45.59 -58.24 45.56
C MET A 1 45.06 -56.84 45.30
N LYS A 2 45.41 -56.25 44.14
CA LYS A 2 45.19 -54.84 43.82
C LYS A 2 43.70 -54.54 43.65
N LYS A 3 43.23 -53.45 44.28
CA LYS A 3 41.88 -52.92 44.13
C LYS A 3 41.81 -52.17 42.80
N CYS A 4 40.98 -52.64 41.87
CA CYS A 4 40.72 -51.95 40.61
C CYS A 4 39.78 -50.78 40.90
N MET A 5 40.30 -49.55 40.92
CA MET A 5 39.50 -48.34 40.96
C MET A 5 39.24 -47.92 39.52
N ILE A 6 38.01 -48.10 39.05
CA ILE A 6 37.54 -47.47 37.82
C ILE A 6 37.35 -45.99 38.15
N SER A 7 38.26 -45.14 37.70
CA SER A 7 38.07 -43.69 37.74
C SER A 7 36.86 -43.32 36.88
N LYS A 8 35.80 -42.86 37.52
CA LYS A 8 34.77 -42.02 36.88
C LYS A 8 35.29 -40.60 36.82
N GLU A 9 36.28 -40.35 35.99
CA GLU A 9 36.57 -39.00 35.52
C GLU A 9 35.62 -38.69 34.37
N GLY A 10 34.37 -38.34 34.72
CA GLY A 10 33.46 -37.63 33.84
C GLY A 10 33.90 -36.18 33.74
N GLY A 11 35.08 -35.96 33.15
CA GLY A 11 35.59 -34.63 32.86
C GLY A 11 34.62 -33.91 31.92
N MET A 12 34.44 -32.61 32.13
CA MET A 12 33.61 -31.70 31.32
C MET A 12 34.18 -31.50 29.89
N GLU A 13 34.71 -32.55 29.26
CA GLU A 13 35.37 -32.53 27.95
C GLU A 13 34.38 -32.48 26.78
N GLY A 14 33.10 -32.71 27.06
CA GLY A 14 32.02 -32.49 26.09
C GLY A 14 31.59 -31.03 25.97
N VAL A 15 31.84 -30.18 26.97
CA VAL A 15 31.26 -28.82 27.02
C VAL A 15 31.76 -27.94 25.85
N PRO A 16 33.05 -27.91 25.48
CA PRO A 16 33.52 -27.10 24.36
C PRO A 16 32.98 -27.57 23.01
N LEU A 17 32.93 -28.89 22.78
CA LEU A 17 32.47 -29.47 21.51
C LEU A 17 30.96 -29.37 21.35
N GLN A 18 30.20 -29.68 22.41
CA GLN A 18 28.74 -29.59 22.40
C GLN A 18 28.28 -28.15 22.22
N LEU A 19 28.97 -27.18 22.82
CA LEU A 19 28.68 -25.75 22.64
C LEU A 19 28.88 -25.33 21.18
N ILE A 20 29.98 -25.75 20.55
CA ILE A 20 30.24 -25.45 19.13
C ILE A 20 29.16 -26.05 18.24
N ILE A 21 28.76 -27.31 18.47
CA ILE A 21 27.70 -27.97 17.69
C ILE A 21 26.38 -27.21 17.84
N VAL A 22 26.00 -26.82 19.06
CA VAL A 22 24.76 -26.05 19.30
C VAL A 22 24.81 -24.68 18.63
N VAL A 23 25.95 -24.00 18.64
CA VAL A 23 26.12 -22.70 17.97
C VAL A 23 26.01 -22.85 16.45
N VAL A 24 26.68 -23.84 15.85
CA VAL A 24 26.63 -24.07 14.40
C VAL A 24 25.22 -24.45 13.94
N VAL A 25 24.56 -25.36 14.66
CA VAL A 25 23.18 -25.76 14.35
C VAL A 25 22.21 -24.59 14.57
N GLY A 26 22.42 -23.78 15.61
CA GLY A 26 21.64 -22.57 15.87
C GLY A 26 21.78 -21.54 14.76
N MET A 27 22.99 -21.30 14.26
CA MET A 27 23.23 -20.41 13.12
C MET A 27 22.60 -20.93 11.83
N ALA A 28 22.68 -22.24 11.58
CA ALA A 28 22.03 -22.86 10.43
C ALA A 28 20.51 -22.73 10.49
N ALA A 29 19.91 -22.98 11.66
CA ALA A 29 18.47 -22.84 11.88
C ALA A 29 18.01 -21.39 11.72
N LEU A 30 18.76 -20.42 12.27
CA LEU A 30 18.45 -19.00 12.10
C LEU A 30 18.54 -18.56 10.63
N GLY A 31 19.55 -19.04 9.90
CA GLY A 31 19.70 -18.76 8.47
C GLY A 31 18.50 -19.24 7.65
N ILE A 32 17.94 -20.41 7.98
CA ILE A 32 16.72 -20.93 7.33
C ILE A 32 15.52 -20.04 7.63
N LEU A 33 15.33 -19.63 8.90
CA LEU A 33 14.22 -18.77 9.30
C LEU A 33 14.28 -17.39 8.63
N ILE A 34 15.47 -16.79 8.56
CA ILE A 34 15.66 -15.52 7.85
C ILE A 34 15.40 -15.71 6.36
N GLY A 35 15.91 -16.78 5.76
CA GLY A 35 15.67 -17.09 4.35
C GLY A 35 14.18 -17.21 4.02
N TRP A 36 13.40 -17.89 4.86
CA TRP A 36 11.95 -17.97 4.69
C TRP A 36 11.25 -16.63 4.91
N LEU A 37 11.68 -15.83 5.88
CA LEU A 37 11.11 -14.50 6.11
C LEU A 37 11.35 -13.58 4.91
N THR A 38 12.53 -13.67 4.28
CA THR A 38 12.82 -12.89 3.06
C THR A 38 11.99 -13.35 1.87
N MET A 39 11.72 -14.64 1.73
CA MET A 39 10.85 -15.17 0.66
C MET A 39 9.37 -14.87 0.89
N ALA A 40 8.95 -14.73 2.15
CA ALA A 40 7.58 -14.36 2.50
C ALA A 40 7.30 -12.85 2.37
N GLY A 41 8.34 -12.03 2.17
CA GLY A 41 8.25 -10.57 2.13
C GLY A 41 7.94 -9.98 0.76
N ASP A 42 8.06 -10.75 -0.33
CA ASP A 42 7.59 -10.33 -1.66
C ASP A 42 6.07 -10.43 -1.71
N THR A 43 5.40 -9.42 -1.14
CA THR A 43 3.98 -9.20 -1.40
C THR A 43 3.85 -8.58 -2.78
N ASP A 44 3.00 -9.14 -3.63
CA ASP A 44 2.66 -8.53 -4.92
C ASP A 44 2.31 -7.03 -4.73
N PRO A 45 2.80 -6.14 -5.61
CA PRO A 45 2.57 -4.71 -5.45
C PRO A 45 1.07 -4.41 -5.48
N THR A 46 0.61 -3.66 -4.47
CA THR A 46 -0.80 -3.27 -4.33
C THR A 46 -0.98 -1.79 -4.56
N LEU A 47 -2.14 -1.35 -5.03
CA LEU A 47 -2.44 0.08 -5.16
C LEU A 47 -2.41 0.73 -3.78
N LYS A 48 -1.64 1.81 -3.63
CA LYS A 48 -1.44 2.45 -2.33
C LYS A 48 -1.88 3.90 -2.29
N ARG A 49 -1.61 4.67 -3.36
CA ARG A 49 -1.82 6.11 -3.35
C ARG A 49 -2.38 6.62 -4.68
N ILE A 50 -3.29 7.58 -4.58
CA ILE A 50 -3.73 8.42 -5.70
C ILE A 50 -3.37 9.86 -5.35
N ALA A 51 -2.70 10.56 -6.27
CA ALA A 51 -2.56 12.01 -6.23
C ALA A 51 -3.46 12.61 -7.31
N ALA A 52 -4.15 13.70 -6.99
CA ALA A 52 -5.07 14.38 -7.88
C ALA A 52 -4.72 15.86 -7.93
N GLU A 53 -4.62 16.42 -9.13
CA GLU A 53 -4.33 17.83 -9.36
C GLU A 53 -5.45 18.44 -10.23
N PRO A 54 -6.12 19.51 -9.79
CA PRO A 54 -5.97 20.19 -8.51
C PRO A 54 -6.52 19.37 -7.32
N ASP A 55 -6.01 19.63 -6.11
CA ASP A 55 -6.48 19.00 -4.85
C ASP A 55 -7.77 19.62 -4.31
N THR A 56 -8.18 20.76 -4.88
CA THR A 56 -9.37 21.52 -4.51
C THR A 56 -10.04 22.10 -5.76
N VAL A 57 -11.37 22.00 -5.82
CA VAL A 57 -12.18 22.57 -6.90
C VAL A 57 -13.06 23.68 -6.33
N LYS A 58 -13.12 24.82 -7.02
CA LYS A 58 -13.97 25.95 -6.66
C LYS A 58 -15.23 25.96 -7.50
N VAL A 59 -16.37 26.21 -6.87
CA VAL A 59 -17.68 26.33 -7.53
C VAL A 59 -18.30 27.69 -7.26
N SER A 60 -19.19 28.11 -8.18
CA SER A 60 -19.83 29.42 -8.10
C SER A 60 -20.85 29.50 -6.97
N GLY A 61 -21.40 30.69 -6.71
CA GLY A 61 -22.37 30.94 -5.63
C GLY A 61 -23.64 30.07 -5.69
N ASP A 62 -23.96 29.50 -6.85
CA ASP A 62 -25.04 28.53 -7.04
C ASP A 62 -24.68 27.09 -6.62
N GLY A 63 -23.43 26.86 -6.20
CA GLY A 63 -22.91 25.56 -5.79
C GLY A 63 -22.51 24.64 -6.95
N ARG A 64 -22.49 25.13 -8.20
CA ARG A 64 -22.07 24.34 -9.37
C ARG A 64 -20.86 24.95 -10.07
N ALA A 65 -20.06 24.08 -10.68
CA ALA A 65 -19.01 24.51 -11.59
C ALA A 65 -19.64 25.02 -12.90
N ALA A 66 -19.18 26.16 -13.40
CA ALA A 66 -19.66 26.74 -14.67
C ALA A 66 -19.17 25.96 -15.90
N SER A 67 -18.13 25.14 -15.75
CA SER A 67 -17.52 24.33 -16.80
C SER A 67 -16.88 23.09 -16.19
N ALA A 68 -16.62 22.09 -17.02
CA ALA A 68 -15.89 20.92 -16.58
C ALA A 68 -14.50 21.33 -16.08
N ALA A 69 -14.10 20.79 -14.94
CA ALA A 69 -12.77 20.89 -14.37
C ALA A 69 -11.97 19.64 -14.76
N ASP A 70 -10.76 19.85 -15.23
CA ASP A 70 -9.83 18.79 -15.59
C ASP A 70 -9.04 18.38 -14.34
N LEU A 71 -9.14 17.09 -13.98
CA LEU A 71 -8.38 16.47 -12.89
C LEU A 71 -7.32 15.56 -13.47
N GLN A 72 -6.06 15.89 -13.23
CA GLN A 72 -4.94 15.00 -13.53
C GLN A 72 -4.75 14.02 -12.37
N LEU A 73 -4.68 12.73 -12.69
CA LEU A 73 -4.63 11.65 -11.70
C LEU A 73 -3.34 10.84 -11.83
N PHE A 74 -2.60 10.72 -10.73
CA PHE A 74 -1.41 9.88 -10.65
C PHE A 74 -1.65 8.75 -9.66
N ILE A 75 -1.41 7.50 -10.09
CA ILE A 75 -1.75 6.31 -9.32
C ILE A 75 -0.45 5.53 -9.05
N TYR A 76 -0.20 5.26 -7.77
CA TYR A 76 1.02 4.62 -7.31
C TYR A 76 0.76 3.30 -6.57
N ASP A 77 1.62 2.32 -6.80
CA ASP A 77 1.65 1.06 -6.06
C ASP A 77 2.31 1.20 -4.68
N SER A 78 2.47 0.06 -3.99
CA SER A 78 3.06 -0.03 -2.66
C SER A 78 4.52 0.38 -2.59
N ASP A 79 5.21 0.26 -3.71
CA ASP A 79 6.65 0.44 -3.90
C ASP A 79 6.97 1.84 -4.44
N GLY A 80 5.93 2.58 -4.86
CA GLY A 80 6.00 3.94 -5.36
C GLY A 80 6.10 4.06 -6.87
N ASN A 81 5.88 2.97 -7.61
CA ASN A 81 5.84 3.00 -9.08
C ASN A 81 4.47 3.46 -9.57
N GLU A 82 4.44 4.11 -10.72
CA GLU A 82 3.21 4.49 -11.40
C GLU A 82 2.52 3.27 -11.99
N VAL A 83 1.18 3.27 -11.94
CA VAL A 83 0.35 2.14 -12.34
C VAL A 83 -0.64 2.55 -13.42
N ASP A 84 -0.49 1.92 -14.58
CA ASP A 84 -1.34 2.16 -15.75
C ASP A 84 -2.54 1.21 -15.82
N GLY A 85 -3.53 1.55 -16.65
CA GLY A 85 -4.70 0.73 -16.95
C GLY A 85 -5.57 0.46 -15.73
N VAL A 86 -5.71 1.44 -14.85
CA VAL A 86 -6.49 1.38 -13.61
C VAL A 86 -7.90 1.90 -13.88
N VAL A 87 -8.92 1.25 -13.30
CA VAL A 87 -10.29 1.74 -13.40
C VAL A 87 -10.52 2.73 -12.27
N VAL A 88 -10.78 3.98 -12.61
CA VAL A 88 -11.10 5.05 -11.67
C VAL A 88 -12.59 5.32 -11.68
N THR A 89 -13.14 5.46 -10.49
CA THR A 89 -14.52 5.88 -10.23
C THR A 89 -14.49 7.20 -9.46
N ILE A 90 -15.08 8.24 -10.02
CA ILE A 90 -15.21 9.56 -9.40
C ILE A 90 -16.67 9.77 -8.99
N SER A 91 -16.89 10.14 -7.73
CA SER A 91 -18.23 10.33 -7.16
C SER A 91 -18.25 11.37 -6.03
N GLY A 92 -19.41 11.66 -5.45
CA GLY A 92 -19.55 12.65 -4.38
C GLY A 92 -20.10 13.97 -4.92
N ALA A 93 -19.37 15.07 -4.70
CA ALA A 93 -19.75 16.42 -5.14
C ALA A 93 -19.50 16.66 -6.64
N VAL A 94 -20.05 15.78 -7.48
CA VAL A 94 -20.04 15.83 -8.95
C VAL A 94 -21.47 15.72 -9.49
N ASP A 95 -21.77 16.34 -10.63
CA ASP A 95 -23.09 16.24 -11.27
C ASP A 95 -23.38 14.80 -11.74
N GLU A 96 -22.37 14.12 -12.30
CA GLU A 96 -22.48 12.74 -12.75
C GLU A 96 -21.29 11.90 -12.27
N LYS A 97 -21.57 10.64 -11.94
CA LYS A 97 -20.54 9.66 -11.60
C LYS A 97 -19.73 9.31 -12.85
N VAL A 98 -18.42 9.47 -12.78
CA VAL A 98 -17.50 9.09 -13.86
C VAL A 98 -16.86 7.74 -13.55
N VAL A 99 -16.80 6.85 -14.53
CA VAL A 99 -16.09 5.58 -14.45
C VAL A 99 -15.28 5.40 -15.72
N GLU A 100 -13.96 5.43 -15.60
CA GLU A 100 -13.06 5.38 -16.76
C GLU A 100 -11.81 4.55 -16.45
N LYS A 101 -11.23 3.95 -17.48
CA LYS A 101 -9.94 3.28 -17.37
C LYS A 101 -8.87 4.27 -17.82
N ILE A 102 -7.92 4.53 -16.95
CA ILE A 102 -6.87 5.53 -17.16
C ILE A 102 -5.48 4.94 -16.92
N ASP A 103 -4.49 5.59 -17.49
CA ASP A 103 -3.08 5.42 -17.17
C ASP A 103 -2.65 6.50 -16.15
N SER A 104 -1.54 6.29 -15.45
CA SER A 104 -1.08 7.29 -14.47
C SER A 104 -0.63 8.55 -15.20
N GLY A 105 -1.12 9.71 -14.76
CA GLY A 105 -0.88 11.02 -15.38
C GLY A 105 -1.96 11.47 -16.36
N ASP A 106 -2.96 10.62 -16.64
CA ASP A 106 -4.11 10.98 -17.47
C ASP A 106 -5.00 12.04 -16.81
N THR A 107 -5.75 12.74 -17.65
CA THR A 107 -6.69 13.79 -17.24
C THR A 107 -8.13 13.31 -17.40
N VAL A 108 -8.93 13.50 -16.35
CA VAL A 108 -10.36 13.19 -16.34
C VAL A 108 -11.14 14.47 -16.13
N SER A 109 -12.04 14.80 -17.06
CA SER A 109 -12.90 15.98 -16.96
C SER A 109 -14.15 15.66 -16.12
N ILE A 110 -14.42 16.48 -15.11
CA ILE A 110 -15.57 16.34 -14.22
C ILE A 110 -16.36 17.65 -14.14
N THR A 111 -17.66 17.58 -13.80
CA THR A 111 -18.42 18.79 -13.42
C THR A 111 -18.74 18.71 -11.94
N ALA A 112 -18.13 19.60 -11.14
CA ALA A 112 -18.32 19.62 -9.70
C ALA A 112 -19.67 20.28 -9.33
N ALA A 113 -20.37 19.68 -8.37
CA ALA A 113 -21.66 20.15 -7.90
C ALA A 113 -21.84 19.85 -6.41
N LEU A 114 -22.02 20.91 -5.62
CA LEU A 114 -22.31 20.81 -4.20
C LEU A 114 -23.78 20.44 -3.96
N PRO A 115 -24.07 19.58 -2.97
CA PRO A 115 -25.44 19.37 -2.52
C PRO A 115 -26.10 20.67 -2.05
N PRO A 116 -27.43 20.82 -2.20
CA PRO A 116 -28.13 22.03 -1.80
C PRO A 116 -27.90 22.40 -0.33
N GLY A 117 -27.56 23.66 -0.07
CA GLY A 117 -27.34 24.18 1.28
C GLY A 117 -25.97 23.88 1.88
N GLN A 118 -25.02 23.32 1.12
CA GLN A 118 -23.63 23.13 1.57
C GLN A 118 -22.68 24.17 0.95
N ASP A 119 -21.70 24.62 1.72
CA ASP A 119 -20.61 25.50 1.25
C ASP A 119 -19.34 24.72 0.89
N THR A 120 -19.30 23.45 1.27
CA THR A 120 -18.17 22.54 1.03
C THR A 120 -18.70 21.14 0.74
N GLY A 121 -17.98 20.39 -0.09
CA GLY A 121 -18.29 19.01 -0.43
C GLY A 121 -17.01 18.24 -0.72
N SER A 122 -17.14 16.94 -0.93
CA SER A 122 -16.02 16.05 -1.18
C SER A 122 -16.26 15.27 -2.46
N ILE A 123 -15.24 15.18 -3.30
CA ILE A 123 -15.21 14.26 -4.45
C ILE A 123 -14.34 13.08 -4.05
N GLU A 124 -14.94 11.90 -4.04
CA GLU A 124 -14.27 10.63 -3.79
C GLU A 124 -13.77 10.05 -5.12
N ILE A 125 -12.47 9.76 -5.18
CA ILE A 125 -11.80 9.14 -6.32
C ILE A 125 -11.33 7.77 -5.87
N ARG A 126 -11.94 6.72 -6.42
CA ARG A 126 -11.61 5.33 -6.11
C ARG A 126 -10.93 4.70 -7.33
N ALA A 127 -9.75 4.13 -7.13
CA ALA A 127 -8.99 3.44 -8.16
C ALA A 127 -8.98 1.93 -7.87
N GLU A 128 -9.25 1.11 -8.89
CA GLU A 128 -9.29 -0.34 -8.78
C GLU A 128 -8.54 -0.99 -9.93
N LYS A 129 -7.74 -2.01 -9.60
CA LYS A 129 -7.06 -2.82 -10.61
C LYS A 129 -7.13 -4.30 -10.26
N GLY A 130 -7.48 -5.10 -11.27
CA GLY A 130 -7.48 -6.56 -11.18
C GLY A 130 -6.08 -7.15 -11.06
N GLY A 131 -5.99 -8.47 -10.94
CA GLY A 131 -4.69 -9.16 -10.86
C GLY A 131 -4.01 -9.06 -9.50
N GLY A 132 -4.78 -8.85 -8.42
CA GLY A 132 -4.25 -8.82 -7.04
C GLY A 132 -3.85 -7.45 -6.52
N MET A 133 -3.81 -6.40 -7.37
CA MET A 133 -3.41 -5.06 -6.96
C MET A 133 -4.40 -4.36 -6.01
N GLY A 134 -5.68 -4.74 -6.04
CA GLY A 134 -6.69 -4.24 -5.10
C GLY A 134 -7.27 -2.88 -5.47
N SER A 135 -7.65 -2.10 -4.45
CA SER A 135 -8.30 -0.80 -4.61
C SER A 135 -7.77 0.21 -3.60
N THR A 136 -7.72 1.48 -3.99
CA THR A 136 -7.39 2.60 -3.11
C THR A 136 -8.32 3.77 -3.39
N THR A 137 -8.48 4.66 -2.42
CA THR A 137 -9.38 5.82 -2.51
C THR A 137 -8.66 7.07 -2.02
N THR A 138 -8.90 8.18 -2.70
CA THR A 138 -8.54 9.52 -2.24
C THR A 138 -9.74 10.45 -2.30
N THR A 139 -9.63 11.62 -1.71
CA THR A 139 -10.69 12.63 -1.69
C THR A 139 -10.11 13.99 -1.95
N ILE A 140 -10.78 14.76 -2.80
CA ILE A 140 -10.49 16.18 -3.02
C ILE A 140 -11.67 17.02 -2.52
N ILE A 141 -11.40 18.27 -2.17
CA ILE A 141 -12.41 19.16 -1.59
C ILE A 141 -13.02 20.04 -2.68
N VAL A 142 -14.32 20.24 -2.60
CA VAL A 142 -15.05 21.23 -3.39
C VAL A 142 -15.50 22.33 -2.46
N MET A 143 -15.21 23.58 -2.79
CA MET A 143 -15.62 24.73 -1.98
C MET A 143 -16.30 25.79 -2.84
N ARG A 144 -17.30 26.44 -2.24
CA ARG A 144 -17.90 27.64 -2.85
C ARG A 144 -16.92 28.80 -2.73
N ASP A 145 -16.72 29.54 -3.82
CA ASP A 145 -15.95 30.79 -3.84
C ASP A 145 -16.61 31.93 -3.04
#